data_AF-A0A8C6SMF1-F1
#
_entry.id   AF-A0A8C6SMF1-F1
#
_cell.length_a   1.000
_cell.length_b   1.000
_cell.length_c   1.000
_cell.angle_alpha   90.00
_cell.angle_beta   90.00
_cell.angle_gamma   90.00
#
_symmetry.space_group_name_H-M   'P 1'
#
loop_
_entity.id
_entity.type
_entity.pdbx_description
1 polymer ?
#
loop_
_entity_poly.entity_id
_entity_poly.type
_entity_poly.pdbx_seq_one_letter_code
_entity_poly.pdbx_strand_id
1 'polypeptide(L)'
;MEASEQRDASHAKPTDSCFDKTFSSLTVDDVYEIAKLIGADVEKLIDGYGKESVVGLVPKIVKVLELLERYNLSIEQKSNSRRQAQAREANQTGDQKDPDQPCFTKKEVRDIIFERNELKTNLFLLQEELNYYQRKLIKAKMLGIPVNECSNRSPLKRHTLSSHRGHTATLGCSCLCTVHTTSCTLALV
;
A
#
# COMPACT_ATOMS: atom_id res chain seq x y z
N MET A 1 22.06 -0.28 57.41
CA MET A 1 21.12 -1.24 56.81
C MET A 1 19.95 -0.41 56.31
N GLU A 2 20.13 0.18 55.13
CA GLU A 2 19.64 -0.37 53.84
C GLU A 2 18.11 -0.32 53.85
N ALA A 3 17.43 0.54 53.10
CA ALA A 3 17.45 0.86 51.67
C ALA A 3 15.98 0.71 51.29
N SER A 4 15.32 1.80 50.92
CA SER A 4 14.00 1.77 50.30
C SER A 4 13.94 2.96 49.38
N GLU A 5 14.36 2.69 48.15
CA GLU A 5 14.55 3.64 47.07
C GLU A 5 13.25 4.40 46.75
N GLN A 6 13.46 5.70 46.54
CA GLN A 6 12.61 6.60 45.78
C GLN A 6 12.04 5.87 44.55
N ARG A 7 10.73 5.63 44.53
CA ARG A 7 10.03 5.37 43.26
C ARG A 7 9.82 6.71 42.59
N ASP A 8 10.80 7.10 41.79
CA ASP A 8 10.71 8.25 40.91
C ASP A 8 9.51 8.09 39.99
N ALA A 9 8.64 9.09 40.02
CA ALA A 9 7.52 9.25 39.11
C ALA A 9 8.06 9.55 37.71
N SER A 10 8.42 8.51 36.97
CA SER A 10 8.86 8.63 35.59
C SER A 10 7.66 8.98 34.70
N HIS A 11 7.48 10.28 34.52
CA HIS A 11 7.25 10.92 33.22
C HIS A 11 6.19 10.24 32.35
N ALA A 12 4.93 10.65 32.55
CA ALA A 12 3.88 10.49 31.56
C ALA A 12 4.30 11.22 30.27
N LYS A 13 5.00 10.50 29.39
CA LYS A 13 5.25 10.93 28.01
C LYS A 13 3.94 10.78 27.24
N PRO A 14 3.68 11.66 26.26
CA PRO A 14 2.47 11.60 25.45
C PRO A 14 2.42 10.21 24.83
N THR A 15 1.33 9.49 25.09
CA THR A 15 1.01 8.26 24.39
C THR A 15 0.70 8.63 22.94
N ASP A 16 1.74 8.77 22.12
CA ASP A 16 1.59 8.49 20.69
C ASP A 16 1.23 7.00 20.64
N SER A 17 -0.06 6.73 20.46
CA SER A 17 -0.60 5.38 20.34
C SER A 17 0.22 4.64 19.28
N CYS A 18 1.11 3.75 19.72
CA CYS A 18 1.94 2.95 18.81
C CYS A 18 1.09 2.07 17.88
N PHE A 19 -0.21 1.90 18.21
CA PHE A 19 -1.23 1.27 17.37
C PHE A 19 -1.66 2.11 16.16
N ASP A 20 -1.40 3.42 16.13
CA ASP A 20 -1.78 4.30 15.03
C ASP A 20 -0.74 4.29 13.89
N LYS A 21 0.42 3.66 14.13
CA LYS A 21 1.50 3.55 13.15
C LYS A 21 1.15 2.52 12.08
N THR A 22 1.50 2.85 10.84
CA THR A 22 1.39 1.90 9.73
C THR A 22 2.43 0.80 9.85
N PHE A 23 2.16 -0.38 9.26
CA PHE A 23 3.06 -1.54 9.26
C PHE A 23 4.46 -1.25 8.70
N SER A 24 4.60 -0.22 7.86
CA SER A 24 5.86 0.21 7.24
C SER A 24 6.70 1.15 8.12
N SER A 25 6.09 1.75 9.14
CA SER A 25 6.72 2.73 10.05
C SER A 25 6.88 2.22 11.47
N LEU A 26 6.40 1.00 11.74
CA LEU A 26 6.53 0.33 13.03
C LEU A 26 8.01 -0.03 13.25
N THR A 27 8.54 0.25 14.43
CA THR A 27 9.92 -0.12 14.80
C THR A 27 9.92 -1.26 15.82
N VAL A 28 11.11 -1.82 16.08
CA VAL A 28 11.29 -2.80 17.16
C VAL A 28 10.94 -2.20 18.53
N ASP A 29 11.30 -0.93 18.78
CA ASP A 29 10.94 -0.22 20.01
C ASP A 29 9.42 -0.11 20.19
N ASP A 30 8.67 0.10 19.10
CA ASP A 30 7.21 0.16 19.13
C ASP A 30 6.59 -1.18 19.54
N VAL A 31 7.18 -2.30 19.11
CA VAL A 31 6.72 -3.65 19.51
C VAL A 31 6.88 -3.85 21.02
N TYR A 32 7.95 -3.32 21.61
CA TYR A 32 8.16 -3.38 23.07
C TYR A 32 7.15 -2.52 23.84
N GLU A 33 6.82 -1.33 23.34
CA GLU A 33 5.77 -0.50 23.95
C GLU A 33 4.37 -1.14 23.82
N ILE A 34 4.05 -1.74 22.67
CA ILE A 34 2.82 -2.54 22.49
C ILE A 34 2.78 -3.69 23.49
N ALA A 35 3.89 -4.45 23.63
CA ALA A 35 3.99 -5.56 24.55
C ALA A 35 3.76 -5.15 26.01
N LYS A 36 4.29 -3.98 26.41
CA LYS A 36 4.10 -3.40 27.73
C LYS A 36 2.63 -3.06 28.02
N LEU A 37 1.94 -2.43 27.06
CA LEU A 37 0.52 -2.10 27.19
C LEU A 37 -0.33 -3.37 27.28
N ILE A 38 -0.09 -4.35 26.41
CA ILE A 38 -0.79 -5.64 26.43
C ILE A 38 -0.52 -6.37 27.75
N GLY A 39 0.72 -6.36 28.25
CA GLY A 39 1.09 -6.97 29.52
C GLY A 39 0.29 -6.38 30.70
N ALA A 40 0.15 -5.06 30.75
CA ALA A 40 -0.65 -4.39 31.77
C ALA A 40 -2.14 -4.75 31.70
N ASP A 41 -2.70 -4.92 30.51
CA ASP A 41 -4.10 -5.32 30.36
C ASP A 41 -4.32 -6.81 30.68
N VAL A 42 -3.34 -7.67 30.35
CA VAL A 42 -3.34 -9.08 30.77
C VAL A 42 -3.24 -9.19 32.29
N GLU A 43 -2.43 -8.36 32.95
CA GLU A 43 -2.32 -8.32 34.41
C GLU A 43 -3.67 -7.96 35.06
N LYS A 44 -4.36 -6.93 34.56
CA LYS A 44 -5.73 -6.60 35.01
C LYS A 44 -6.71 -7.76 34.84
N LEU A 45 -6.60 -8.53 33.76
CA LEU A 45 -7.43 -9.72 33.54
C LEU A 45 -7.12 -10.83 34.56
N ILE A 46 -5.84 -11.03 34.90
CA ILE A 46 -5.43 -11.97 35.94
C ILE A 46 -6.02 -11.54 37.29
N ASP A 47 -5.93 -10.26 37.64
CA ASP A 47 -6.44 -9.72 38.90
C ASP A 47 -7.97 -9.84 39.01
N GLY A 48 -8.69 -9.63 37.91
CA GLY A 48 -10.16 -9.65 37.90
C GLY A 48 -10.79 -11.04 37.76
N TYR A 49 -10.18 -11.94 36.99
CA TYR A 49 -10.78 -13.21 36.58
C TYR A 49 -9.93 -14.44 36.90
N GLY A 50 -8.77 -14.25 37.52
CA GLY A 50 -7.83 -15.31 37.86
C GLY A 50 -6.98 -15.76 36.66
N LYS A 51 -5.79 -16.31 36.96
CA LYS A 51 -4.79 -16.72 35.97
C LYS A 51 -5.29 -17.76 34.96
N GLU A 52 -6.22 -18.62 35.36
CA GLU A 52 -6.76 -19.69 34.50
C GLU A 52 -7.41 -19.12 33.23
N SER A 53 -7.94 -17.91 33.31
CA SER A 53 -8.57 -17.19 32.20
C SER A 53 -7.57 -16.77 31.11
N VAL A 54 -6.27 -16.70 31.41
CA VAL A 54 -5.24 -16.22 30.46
C VAL A 54 -4.15 -17.25 30.14
N VAL A 55 -4.09 -18.39 30.83
CA VAL A 55 -3.07 -19.46 30.64
C VAL A 55 -2.91 -19.87 29.16
N GLY A 56 -4.02 -20.02 28.42
CA GLY A 56 -3.98 -20.38 27.00
C GLY A 56 -3.81 -19.19 26.04
N LEU A 57 -3.97 -17.96 26.54
CA LEU A 57 -3.95 -16.72 25.75
C LEU A 57 -2.54 -16.11 25.70
N VAL A 58 -1.86 -16.03 26.85
CA VAL A 58 -0.53 -15.40 26.97
C VAL A 58 0.49 -16.00 25.99
N PRO A 59 0.61 -17.32 25.82
CA PRO A 59 1.56 -17.89 24.88
C PRO A 59 1.29 -17.48 23.42
N LYS A 60 0.02 -17.27 23.05
CA LYS A 60 -0.37 -16.83 21.71
C LYS A 60 -0.02 -15.36 21.49
N ILE A 61 -0.25 -14.52 22.50
CA ILE A 61 0.13 -13.09 22.47
C ILE A 61 1.64 -12.96 22.31
N VAL A 62 2.41 -13.65 23.15
CA VAL A 62 3.88 -13.68 23.05
C VAL A 62 4.30 -14.14 21.65
N LYS A 63 3.64 -15.16 21.09
CA LYS A 63 3.98 -15.63 19.75
C LYS A 63 3.75 -14.59 18.66
N VAL A 64 2.70 -13.80 18.75
CA VAL A 64 2.41 -12.72 17.80
C VAL A 64 3.46 -11.61 17.91
N LEU A 65 3.83 -11.22 19.13
CA LEU A 65 4.86 -10.21 19.38
C LEU A 65 6.25 -10.65 18.85
N GLU A 66 6.63 -11.90 19.04
CA GLU A 66 7.87 -12.47 18.47
C GLU A 66 7.89 -12.40 16.93
N LEU A 67 6.75 -12.72 16.28
CA LEU A 67 6.65 -12.69 14.82
C LEU A 67 6.75 -11.26 14.29
N LEU A 68 6.13 -10.31 14.99
CA LEU A 68 6.23 -8.88 14.70
C LEU A 68 7.68 -8.38 14.82
N GLU A 69 8.39 -8.74 15.89
CA GLU A 69 9.79 -8.36 16.07
C GLU A 69 10.68 -8.91 14.96
N ARG A 70 10.56 -10.22 14.64
CA ARG A 70 11.32 -10.84 13.54
C ARG A 70 11.04 -10.19 12.19
N TYR A 71 9.79 -9.81 11.95
CA TYR A 71 9.40 -9.13 10.72
C TYR A 71 10.05 -7.74 10.62
N ASN A 72 9.99 -6.95 11.70
CA ASN A 72 10.61 -5.63 11.76
C ASN A 72 12.14 -5.69 11.62
N LEU A 73 12.80 -6.62 12.32
CA LEU A 73 14.24 -6.88 12.16
C LEU A 73 14.59 -7.28 10.72
N SER A 74 13.75 -8.08 10.06
CA SER A 74 13.94 -8.44 8.64
C SER A 74 13.80 -7.22 7.72
N ILE A 75 12.92 -6.26 8.03
CA ILE A 75 12.81 -5.00 7.29
C ILE A 75 14.09 -4.17 7.46
N GLU A 76 14.56 -4.00 8.69
CA GLU A 76 15.79 -3.25 9.00
C GLU A 76 17.04 -3.91 8.38
N GLN A 77 17.12 -5.24 8.36
CA GLN A 77 18.20 -5.96 7.70
C GLN A 77 18.19 -5.83 6.19
N LYS A 78 17.00 -5.82 5.56
CA LYS A 78 16.88 -5.60 4.10
C LYS A 78 17.25 -4.17 3.71
N SER A 79 16.92 -3.18 4.52
CA SER A 79 17.34 -1.79 4.30
C SER A 79 18.85 -1.62 4.52
N ASN A 80 19.42 -2.24 5.56
CA ASN A 80 20.86 -2.22 5.83
C ASN A 80 21.68 -3.03 4.80
N SER A 81 21.16 -4.14 4.27
CA SER A 81 21.83 -4.92 3.22
C SER A 81 21.91 -4.14 1.90
N ARG A 82 20.89 -3.35 1.56
CA ARG A 82 20.95 -2.42 0.42
C ARG A 82 21.97 -1.30 0.66
N ARG A 83 22.00 -0.73 1.86
CA ARG A 83 22.99 0.31 2.24
C ARG A 83 24.43 -0.21 2.27
N GLN A 84 24.65 -1.44 2.74
CA GLN A 84 25.99 -2.06 2.75
C GLN A 84 26.44 -2.56 1.39
N ALA A 85 25.54 -3.02 0.51
CA ALA A 85 25.89 -3.29 -0.89
C ALA A 85 26.36 -2.01 -1.59
N GLN A 86 25.65 -0.90 -1.38
CA GLN A 86 26.04 0.42 -1.90
C GLN A 86 27.35 0.94 -1.29
N ALA A 87 27.60 0.71 0.01
CA ALA A 87 28.84 1.14 0.67
C ALA A 87 30.07 0.27 0.32
N ARG A 88 29.87 -1.00 -0.08
CA ARG A 88 30.97 -1.89 -0.53
C ARG A 88 31.41 -1.59 -1.96
N GLU A 89 30.50 -1.16 -2.83
CA GLU A 89 30.84 -0.62 -4.15
C GLU A 89 31.60 0.72 -4.07
N ALA A 90 31.37 1.53 -3.02
CA ALA A 90 32.11 2.77 -2.79
C ALA A 90 33.56 2.56 -2.29
N ASN A 91 33.88 1.42 -1.67
CA ASN A 91 35.20 1.15 -1.07
C ASN A 91 36.15 0.32 -1.95
N GLN A 92 35.74 -0.12 -3.14
CA GLN A 92 36.63 -0.85 -4.08
C GLN A 92 37.17 0.01 -5.23
N THR A 93 36.76 1.26 -5.34
CA THR A 93 37.46 2.26 -6.16
C THR A 93 37.99 3.34 -5.25
N GLY A 94 39.22 3.15 -4.76
CA GLY A 94 40.07 4.25 -4.36
C GLY A 94 40.42 5.08 -5.59
N ASP A 95 39.48 5.92 -6.02
CA ASP A 95 39.73 7.08 -6.87
C ASP A 95 38.62 8.09 -6.57
N GLN A 96 38.97 9.37 -6.51
CA GLN A 96 38.06 10.46 -6.14
C GLN A 96 36.77 10.40 -6.97
N LYS A 97 35.68 9.90 -6.40
CA LYS A 97 34.38 9.88 -7.06
C LYS A 97 33.67 11.21 -6.78
N ASP A 98 33.67 12.08 -7.78
CA ASP A 98 32.86 13.31 -7.83
C ASP A 98 31.44 13.01 -7.30
N PRO A 99 30.91 13.76 -6.31
CA PRO A 99 29.55 13.56 -5.78
C PRO A 99 28.45 13.64 -6.85
N ASP A 100 28.72 14.22 -8.03
CA ASP A 100 27.80 14.26 -9.17
C ASP A 100 27.94 13.07 -10.14
N GLN A 101 28.77 12.06 -9.83
CA GLN A 101 28.94 10.93 -10.74
C GLN A 101 27.68 10.04 -10.77
N PRO A 102 27.08 9.80 -11.96
CA PRO A 102 25.86 9.00 -12.07
C PRO A 102 26.08 7.56 -11.57
N CYS A 103 25.34 7.17 -10.52
CA CYS A 103 25.39 5.82 -9.92
C CYS A 103 24.60 4.76 -10.70
N PHE A 104 24.04 5.12 -11.85
CA PHE A 104 23.23 4.23 -12.68
C PHE A 104 23.78 4.18 -14.09
N THR A 105 23.77 2.99 -14.68
CA THR A 105 24.03 2.83 -16.09
C THR A 105 22.91 3.46 -16.92
N LYS A 106 23.22 3.94 -18.13
CA LYS A 106 22.22 4.48 -19.06
C LYS A 106 21.07 3.49 -19.35
N LYS A 107 21.32 2.18 -19.21
CA LYS A 107 20.31 1.15 -19.38
C LYS A 107 19.34 1.14 -18.20
N GLU A 108 19.84 1.09 -16.97
CA GLU A 108 19.01 1.12 -15.75
C GLU A 108 18.15 2.38 -15.69
N VAL A 109 18.69 3.54 -16.05
CA VAL A 109 17.90 4.78 -16.11
C VAL A 109 16.75 4.67 -17.12
N ARG A 110 16.98 4.05 -18.28
CA ARG A 110 15.91 3.83 -19.28
C ARG A 110 14.87 2.85 -18.77
N ASP A 111 15.29 1.78 -18.12
CA ASP A 111 14.40 0.73 -17.59
C ASP A 111 13.52 1.33 -16.48
N ILE A 112 14.09 2.10 -15.55
CA ILE A 112 13.36 2.83 -14.50
C ILE A 112 12.34 3.81 -15.11
N ILE A 113 12.74 4.56 -16.13
CA ILE A 113 11.84 5.51 -16.82
C ILE A 113 10.68 4.76 -17.49
N PHE A 114 10.97 3.62 -18.11
CA PHE A 114 9.97 2.79 -18.79
C PHE A 114 8.96 2.25 -17.78
N GLU A 115 9.44 1.61 -16.71
CA GLU A 115 8.59 1.08 -15.62
C GLU A 115 7.74 2.19 -14.99
N ARG A 116 8.33 3.34 -14.68
CA ARG A 116 7.60 4.50 -14.14
C ARG A 116 6.49 4.96 -15.08
N ASN A 117 6.75 5.00 -16.38
CA ASN A 117 5.76 5.44 -17.37
C ASN A 117 4.62 4.41 -17.52
N GLU A 118 4.94 3.12 -17.47
CA GLU A 118 3.95 2.04 -17.48
C GLU A 118 3.06 2.10 -16.24
N LEU A 119 3.66 2.20 -15.05
CA LEU A 119 2.93 2.32 -13.78
C LEU A 119 2.06 3.58 -13.75
N LYS A 120 2.55 4.72 -14.26
CA LYS A 120 1.76 5.95 -14.37
C LYS A 120 0.55 5.77 -15.28
N THR A 121 0.70 5.05 -16.38
CA THR A 121 -0.40 4.73 -17.31
C THR A 121 -1.44 3.84 -16.62
N ASN A 122 -1.00 2.78 -15.93
CA ASN A 122 -1.90 1.88 -15.20
C ASN A 122 -2.65 2.62 -14.08
N LEU A 123 -1.97 3.47 -13.31
CA LEU A 123 -2.58 4.29 -12.26
C LEU A 123 -3.64 5.23 -12.84
N PHE A 124 -3.34 5.89 -13.96
CA PHE A 124 -4.29 6.76 -14.64
C PHE A 124 -5.56 6.01 -15.07
N LEU A 125 -5.42 4.85 -15.70
CA LEU A 125 -6.55 4.04 -16.14
C LEU A 125 -7.41 3.56 -14.97
N LEU A 126 -6.79 3.09 -13.89
CA LEU A 126 -7.51 2.65 -12.68
C LEU A 126 -8.26 3.81 -12.03
N GLN A 127 -7.65 4.99 -11.98
CA GLN A 127 -8.29 6.20 -11.46
C GLN A 127 -9.51 6.59 -12.31
N GLU A 128 -9.44 6.45 -13.63
CA GLU A 128 -10.59 6.68 -14.52
C GLU A 128 -11.71 5.66 -14.26
N GLU A 129 -11.37 4.38 -14.10
CA GLU A 129 -12.35 3.33 -13.80
C GLU A 129 -13.05 3.57 -12.44
N LEU A 130 -12.30 3.95 -11.40
CA LEU A 130 -12.89 4.31 -10.11
C LEU A 130 -13.83 5.52 -10.24
N ASN A 131 -13.41 6.56 -10.97
CA ASN A 131 -14.25 7.73 -11.23
C ASN A 131 -15.53 7.35 -12.00
N TYR A 132 -15.43 6.44 -12.96
CA TYR A 132 -16.59 5.93 -13.70
C TYR A 132 -17.60 5.26 -12.76
N TYR A 133 -17.15 4.36 -11.88
CA TYR A 133 -18.07 3.69 -10.93
C TYR A 133 -18.65 4.66 -9.91
N GLN A 134 -17.86 5.62 -9.40
CA GLN A 134 -18.38 6.66 -8.50
C GLN A 134 -19.49 7.47 -9.16
N ARG A 135 -19.29 7.94 -10.41
CA ARG A 135 -20.33 8.66 -11.17
C ARG A 135 -21.55 7.79 -11.44
N LYS A 136 -21.35 6.51 -11.78
CA LYS A 136 -22.43 5.55 -12.00
C LYS A 136 -23.28 5.35 -10.74
N LEU A 137 -22.64 5.23 -9.57
CA LEU A 137 -23.32 5.11 -8.28
C LEU A 137 -24.11 6.38 -7.94
N ILE A 138 -23.52 7.57 -8.14
CA ILE A 138 -24.21 8.85 -7.92
C ILE A 138 -25.45 8.95 -8.83
N LYS A 139 -25.30 8.63 -10.11
CA LYS A 139 -26.41 8.64 -11.08
C LYS A 139 -27.51 7.64 -10.72
N ALA A 140 -27.15 6.42 -10.29
CA ALA A 140 -28.13 5.42 -9.84
C ALA A 140 -28.90 5.89 -8.60
N LYS A 141 -28.20 6.49 -7.62
CA LYS A 141 -28.82 7.08 -6.42
C LYS A 141 -29.77 8.24 -6.77
N MET A 142 -29.38 9.11 -7.71
CA MET A 142 -30.21 10.24 -8.14
C MET A 142 -31.46 9.81 -8.94
N LEU A 143 -31.36 8.74 -9.73
CA LEU A 143 -32.43 8.31 -10.64
C LEU A 143 -33.30 7.18 -10.07
N GLY A 144 -33.01 6.66 -8.88
CA GLY A 144 -33.78 5.59 -8.24
C GLY A 144 -33.77 4.25 -9.02
N ILE A 145 -32.81 4.04 -9.91
CA ILE A 145 -32.71 2.84 -10.76
C ILE A 145 -31.91 1.76 -10.01
N PRO A 146 -32.43 0.54 -9.82
CA PRO A 146 -31.67 -0.56 -9.23
C PRO A 146 -30.48 -0.90 -10.13
N VAL A 147 -29.29 -1.06 -9.52
CA VAL A 147 -28.04 -1.37 -10.23
C VAL A 147 -28.05 -2.84 -10.68
N ASN A 148 -28.89 -3.15 -11.67
CA ASN A 148 -28.92 -4.44 -12.34
C ASN A 148 -28.83 -4.24 -13.86
N GLU A 149 -27.68 -4.62 -14.41
CA GLU A 149 -27.28 -4.90 -15.81
C GLU A 149 -27.97 -4.11 -16.95
N CYS A 150 -27.26 -3.29 -17.74
CA CYS A 150 -26.40 -3.80 -18.82
C CYS A 150 -25.37 -2.77 -19.28
N SER A 151 -24.09 -3.03 -19.00
CA SER A 151 -22.92 -2.77 -19.85
C SER A 151 -21.69 -3.06 -19.02
N ASN A 152 -21.30 -4.33 -18.97
CA ASN A 152 -20.03 -4.79 -18.41
C ASN A 152 -18.87 -4.42 -19.34
N ARG A 153 -18.72 -3.12 -19.66
CA ARG A 153 -17.50 -2.59 -20.27
C ARG A 153 -16.84 -1.68 -19.24
N SER A 154 -15.99 -2.28 -18.42
CA SER A 154 -14.97 -1.53 -17.70
C SER A 154 -14.16 -0.70 -18.72
N PRO A 155 -13.92 0.60 -18.48
CA PRO A 155 -13.09 1.44 -19.35
C PRO A 155 -11.72 0.82 -19.62
N LEU A 156 -11.12 0.14 -18.63
CA LEU A 156 -9.85 -0.57 -18.75
C LEU A 156 -9.81 -1.63 -19.87
N LYS A 157 -10.94 -2.29 -20.16
CA LYS A 157 -11.03 -3.30 -21.24
C LYS A 157 -10.97 -2.69 -22.65
N ARG A 158 -11.08 -1.36 -22.77
CA ARG A 158 -10.98 -0.64 -24.06
C ARG A 158 -9.54 -0.32 -24.43
N HIS A 159 -8.66 -0.06 -23.45
CA HIS A 159 -7.27 0.36 -23.69
C HIS A 159 -6.30 -0.81 -23.93
N THR A 160 -6.61 -2.00 -23.41
CA THR A 160 -5.80 -3.22 -23.62
C THR A 160 -5.92 -3.78 -25.04
N LEU A 161 -6.96 -3.42 -25.80
CA LEU A 161 -7.16 -3.86 -27.18
C LEU A 161 -6.51 -2.94 -28.23
N SER A 162 -5.99 -1.77 -27.86
CA SER A 162 -5.35 -0.84 -28.80
C SER A 162 -3.83 -0.98 -28.91
N SER A 163 -3.19 -1.85 -28.12
CA SER A 163 -1.72 -2.02 -28.12
C SER A 163 -1.22 -3.21 -28.96
N HIS A 164 -2.13 -4.03 -29.52
CA HIS A 164 -1.77 -5.13 -30.41
C HIS A 164 -2.59 -5.09 -31.70
N ARG A 165 -2.21 -4.19 -32.62
CA ARG A 165 -2.11 -4.43 -34.07
C ARG A 165 -1.83 -3.11 -34.78
N GLY A 166 -0.63 -3.00 -35.34
CA GLY A 166 -0.53 -2.38 -36.66
C GLY A 166 -1.42 -3.17 -37.64
N HIS A 167 -1.86 -2.48 -38.69
CA HIS A 167 -2.83 -2.86 -39.72
C HIS A 167 -4.25 -2.33 -39.49
N THR A 168 -4.55 -1.30 -40.30
CA THR A 168 -5.86 -0.88 -40.81
C THR A 168 -7.03 -1.81 -40.45
N ALA A 169 -7.92 -1.33 -39.58
CA ALA A 169 -9.26 -1.90 -39.45
C ALA A 169 -10.27 -0.75 -39.42
N THR A 170 -11.05 -0.70 -40.48
CA THR A 170 -12.27 0.07 -40.68
C THR A 170 -13.11 0.10 -39.40
N LEU A 171 -13.46 1.31 -38.95
CA LEU A 171 -14.39 1.55 -37.85
C LEU A 171 -15.80 1.10 -38.24
N GLY A 172 -16.08 -0.19 -38.08
CA GLY A 172 -17.42 -0.77 -38.09
C GLY A 172 -17.92 -0.98 -36.67
N CYS A 173 -18.40 0.09 -36.02
CA CYS A 173 -19.18 -0.06 -34.79
C CYS A 173 -20.61 -0.44 -35.14
N SER A 174 -20.88 -1.74 -35.27
CA SER A 174 -22.22 -2.32 -35.22
C SER A 174 -22.73 -2.34 -33.78
N CYS A 175 -23.18 -1.20 -33.29
CA CYS A 175 -24.06 -1.14 -32.13
C CYS A 175 -25.43 -0.68 -32.60
N LEU A 176 -26.34 -1.64 -32.77
CA LEU A 176 -27.76 -1.40 -32.97
C LEU A 176 -28.32 -0.60 -31.79
N CYS A 177 -28.48 0.71 -31.97
CA CYS A 177 -29.37 1.53 -31.17
C CYS A 177 -30.80 1.32 -31.69
N THR A 178 -31.48 0.25 -31.27
CA THR A 178 -32.91 0.12 -31.51
C THR A 178 -33.67 0.81 -30.38
N VAL A 179 -33.70 2.15 -30.37
CA VAL A 179 -34.87 2.88 -29.88
C VAL A 179 -34.98 4.21 -30.63
N HIS A 180 -36.04 4.32 -31.43
CA HIS A 180 -36.63 5.53 -31.99
C HIS A 180 -35.76 6.40 -32.93
N THR A 181 -35.89 6.07 -34.21
CA THR A 181 -36.22 6.98 -35.30
C THR A 181 -36.50 8.44 -34.90
N THR A 182 -35.66 9.39 -35.33
CA THR A 182 -35.95 10.33 -36.43
C THR A 182 -34.91 11.46 -36.45
N SER A 183 -34.53 11.84 -37.67
CA SER A 183 -33.93 13.13 -38.02
C SER A 183 -32.43 13.34 -37.72
N CYS A 184 -31.60 13.03 -38.73
CA CYS A 184 -30.72 14.03 -39.32
C CYS A 184 -30.13 13.47 -40.63
N THR A 185 -30.92 13.66 -41.68
CA THR A 185 -30.50 13.67 -43.08
C THR A 185 -29.43 14.74 -43.33
N LEU A 186 -28.37 14.35 -44.05
CA LEU A 186 -27.45 15.18 -44.87
C LEU A 186 -26.70 16.33 -44.15
N ALA A 187 -25.45 16.67 -44.46
CA ALA A 187 -24.79 16.66 -45.75
C ALA A 187 -23.28 16.50 -45.61
N LEU A 188 -22.72 15.66 -46.50
CA LEU A 188 -21.38 15.79 -47.04
C LEU A 188 -21.47 16.77 -48.21
N VAL A 189 -20.74 17.89 -48.17
CA VAL A 189 -19.73 18.38 -49.15
C VAL A 189 -18.88 19.40 -48.41
#